data_AF-A0A949HUY2-F1
#
_entry.id   AF-A0A949HUY2-F1
#
_cell.length_a   1.000
_cell.length_b   1.000
_cell.length_c   1.000
_cell.angle_alpha   90.00
_cell.angle_beta   90.00
_cell.angle_gamma   90.00
#
_symmetry.space_group_name_H-M   'P 1'
#
loop_
_entity.id
_entity.type
_entity.pdbx_description
1 polymer ?
#
loop_
_entity_poly.entity_id
_entity_poly.type
_entity_poly.pdbx_seq_one_letter_code
_entity_poly.pdbx_strand_id
1 'polypeptide(L)' 'MSPRDLLGVLVRLGGIAFVIFGIGDLIIAIARLSGVHLNPYHTWQDGMIGGGFWLLIGAGLLCGADHVVKLAYPRN' A
#
# COMPACT_ATOMS: atom_id res chain seq x y z
N MET A 1 24.91 4.19 7.47
CA MET A 1 23.97 4.00 6.34
C MET A 1 23.97 5.29 5.53
N SER A 2 24.11 5.24 4.19
CA SER A 2 24.09 6.47 3.39
C SER A 2 22.66 7.04 3.32
N PRO A 3 22.46 8.36 3.16
CA PRO A 3 21.11 8.94 3.04
C PRO A 3 20.28 8.33 1.90
N ARG A 4 20.92 7.88 0.82
CA ARG A 4 20.26 7.17 -0.30
C ARG A 4 19.69 5.83 0.14
N ASP A 5 20.46 5.06 0.91
CA ASP A 5 20.01 3.76 1.41
C ASP A 5 18.86 3.93 2.40
N LEU A 6 18.96 4.95 3.28
CA LEU A 6 17.90 5.28 4.22
C LEU A 6 16.60 5.63 3.50
N LEU A 7 16.63 6.50 2.50
CA LEU A 7 15.45 6.84 1.71
C LEU A 7 14.85 5.62 1.01
N GLY A 8 15.71 4.77 0.42
CA GLY A 8 15.27 3.54 -0.23
C GLY A 8 14.59 2.56 0.73
N VAL A 9 15.04 2.50 1.98
CA VAL A 9 14.38 1.71 3.04
C VAL A 9 13.04 2.35 3.42
N LEU A 10 12.98 3.66 3.64
CA LEU A 10 11.75 4.36 4.02
C LEU A 10 10.65 4.21 2.96
N VAL A 11 10.98 4.33 1.68
CA VAL A 11 10.01 4.15 0.58
C VAL A 11 9.47 2.73 0.56
N ARG A 12 10.33 1.72 0.77
CA ARG A 12 9.89 0.31 0.86
C ARG A 12 8.98 0.09 2.07
N LEU A 13 9.33 0.63 3.23
CA LEU A 13 8.50 0.56 4.43
C LEU A 13 7.13 1.22 4.22
N GLY A 14 7.10 2.37 3.53
CA GLY A 14 5.85 2.99 3.09
C GLY A 14 5.04 2.05 2.20
N GLY A 15 5.68 1.41 1.21
CA GLY A 15 5.05 0.41 0.36
C GLY A 15 4.45 -0.77 1.15
N ILE A 16 5.18 -1.32 2.13
CA ILE A 16 4.69 -2.40 3.00
C ILE A 16 3.45 -1.93 3.79
N ALA A 17 3.47 -0.72 4.34
CA ALA A 17 2.33 -0.18 5.08
C ALA A 17 1.08 -0.10 4.21
N PHE A 18 1.20 0.38 2.97
CA PHE A 18 0.09 0.39 2.01
C PHE A 18 -0.40 -1.01 1.64
N VAL A 19 0.49 -2.00 1.50
CA VAL A 19 0.07 -3.39 1.31
C VAL A 19 -0.76 -3.89 2.49
N ILE A 20 -0.36 -3.59 3.72
CA ILE A 20 -1.09 -3.98 4.93
C ILE A 20 -2.49 -3.33 4.95
N PHE A 21 -2.59 -2.04 4.65
CA PHE A 21 -3.89 -1.35 4.54
C PHE A 21 -4.77 -1.99 3.46
N GLY A 22 -4.20 -2.29 2.30
CA GLY A 22 -4.94 -2.91 1.20
C GLY A 22 -5.49 -4.30 1.54
N ILE A 23 -4.68 -5.12 2.21
CA ILE A 23 -5.12 -6.43 2.73
C ILE A 23 -6.24 -6.26 3.76
N GLY A 24 -6.13 -5.28 4.66
CA GLY A 24 -7.16 -4.98 5.66
C GLY A 24 -8.52 -4.66 5.02
N ASP A 25 -8.54 -3.78 4.02
CA ASP A 25 -9.76 -3.41 3.30
C ASP A 25 -10.38 -4.59 2.53
N LEU A 26 -9.55 -5.45 1.94
CA LEU A 26 -10.00 -6.68 1.26
C LEU A 26 -10.61 -7.69 2.24
N ILE A 27 -10.03 -7.84 3.44
CA ILE A 27 -10.61 -8.70 4.48
C ILE A 27 -12.00 -8.18 4.88
N ILE A 28 -12.17 -6.86 5.02
CA ILE A 28 -13.47 -6.25 5.31
C ILE A 28 -14.47 -6.53 4.16
N ALA A 29 -14.03 -6.40 2.90
CA ALA A 29 -14.87 -6.72 1.74
C ALA A 29 -15.32 -8.19 1.73
N ILE A 30 -14.40 -9.13 1.95
CA ILE A 30 -14.70 -10.57 2.00
C ILE A 30 -15.65 -10.90 3.15
N ALA A 31 -15.43 -10.32 4.32
CA ALA A 31 -16.31 -10.50 5.48
C ALA A 31 -17.74 -10.07 5.15
N ARG A 32 -17.91 -8.95 4.43
CA ARG A 32 -19.23 -8.45 4.01
C ARG A 32 -19.89 -9.33 2.95
N LEU A 33 -19.14 -9.78 1.96
CA LEU A 33 -19.65 -10.74 0.96
C LEU A 33 -20.08 -12.07 1.62
N SER A 34 -19.46 -12.41 2.76
CA SER A 34 -19.80 -13.58 3.58
C SER A 34 -20.97 -13.32 4.56
N GLY A 35 -21.60 -12.15 4.53
CA GLY A 35 -22.72 -11.79 5.40
C GLY A 35 -22.33 -11.24 6.78
N VAL A 36 -21.05 -11.01 7.05
CA VAL A 36 -20.56 -10.44 8.31
C VAL A 36 -20.61 -8.91 8.24
N HIS A 37 -21.43 -8.29 9.09
CA HIS A 37 -21.58 -6.83 9.15
C HIS A 37 -20.59 -6.20 10.15
N LEU A 38 -19.36 -5.95 9.71
CA LEU A 38 -18.31 -5.33 10.54
C LEU A 38 -18.44 -3.80 10.67
N ASN A 39 -19.05 -3.13 9.70
CA ASN A 39 -19.27 -1.69 9.68
C ASN A 39 -20.53 -1.44 8.83
N PRO A 40 -21.48 -0.58 9.20
CA PRO A 40 -22.65 -0.28 8.37
C PRO A 40 -22.39 0.75 7.26
N TYR A 41 -21.31 1.54 7.34
CA TYR A 41 -21.06 2.67 6.42
C TYR A 41 -20.12 2.37 5.26
N HIS A 42 -19.29 1.34 5.37
CA HIS A 42 -18.58 0.82 4.20
C HIS A 42 -19.55 -0.01 3.35
N THR A 43 -19.17 -0.35 2.13
CA THR A 43 -19.77 -1.41 1.30
C THR A 43 -18.71 -2.46 1.00
N TRP A 44 -19.08 -3.61 0.41
CA TRP A 44 -18.06 -4.57 -0.03
C TRP A 44 -17.29 -4.01 -1.23
N GLN A 45 -17.92 -3.15 -2.04
CA GLN A 45 -17.29 -2.42 -3.13
C GLN A 45 -16.23 -1.46 -2.62
N ASP A 46 -16.50 -0.72 -1.54
CA ASP A 46 -15.53 0.20 -0.95
C ASP A 46 -14.26 -0.54 -0.50
N GLY A 47 -14.41 -1.71 0.13
CA GLY A 47 -13.27 -2.53 0.54
C GLY A 47 -12.51 -3.14 -0.64
N MET A 48 -13.20 -3.52 -1.73
CA MET A 48 -12.54 -3.99 -2.96
C MET A 48 -11.76 -2.88 -3.66
N ILE A 49 -12.37 -1.70 -3.81
CA ILE A 49 -11.77 -0.54 -4.51
C ILE A 49 -10.64 0.04 -3.66
N GLY A 50 -10.90 0.33 -2.38
CA GLY A 50 -9.90 0.83 -1.44
C GLY A 50 -8.75 -0.16 -1.28
N GLY A 51 -9.07 -1.43 -1.07
CA GLY A 51 -8.07 -2.49 -0.96
C GLY A 51 -7.18 -2.61 -2.19
N GLY A 52 -7.77 -2.65 -3.38
CA GLY A 52 -7.03 -2.67 -4.65
C GLY A 52 -6.17 -1.42 -4.85
N PHE A 53 -6.68 -0.24 -4.52
CA PHE A 53 -5.95 1.03 -4.62
C PHE A 53 -4.70 1.04 -3.73
N TRP A 54 -4.84 0.65 -2.46
CA TRP A 54 -3.71 0.58 -1.53
C TRP A 54 -2.67 -0.46 -1.94
N LEU A 55 -3.11 -1.62 -2.44
CA LEU A 55 -2.21 -2.63 -2.98
C LEU A 55 -1.40 -2.13 -4.18
N LEU A 56 -2.04 -1.39 -5.10
CA LEU A 56 -1.36 -0.81 -6.26
C LEU A 56 -0.29 0.22 -5.84
N ILE A 57 -0.61 1.10 -4.89
CA ILE A 57 0.37 2.06 -4.34
C ILE A 57 1.51 1.30 -3.65
N GLY A 58 1.18 0.32 -2.80
CA GLY A 58 2.15 -0.47 -2.06
C GLY A 58 3.13 -1.20 -2.98
N ALA A 59 2.61 -1.88 -4.00
CA ALA A 59 3.40 -2.53 -5.04
C ALA A 59 4.27 -1.52 -5.82
N GLY A 60 3.70 -0.35 -6.17
CA GLY A 60 4.42 0.72 -6.85
C GLY A 60 5.61 1.25 -6.06
N LEU A 61 5.47 1.44 -4.75
CA LEU A 61 6.54 1.91 -3.88
C LEU A 61 7.61 0.84 -3.63
N LEU A 62 7.21 -0.42 -3.48
CA LEU A 62 8.15 -1.54 -3.31
C LEU A 62 9.01 -1.75 -4.56
N CYS A 63 8.40 -1.78 -5.73
CA CYS A 63 9.10 -1.96 -7.01
C CYS A 63 9.82 -0.67 -7.46
N GLY A 64 9.28 0.50 -7.10
CA GLY A 64 9.75 1.81 -7.53
C GLY A 64 10.74 2.49 -6.58
N ALA A 65 11.07 1.89 -5.43
CA ALA A 65 11.94 2.52 -4.43
C ALA A 65 13.27 3.03 -5.01
N ASP A 66 13.90 2.26 -5.90
CA ASP A 66 15.15 2.66 -6.52
C ASP A 66 14.98 3.82 -7.51
N HIS A 67 13.83 3.90 -8.19
CA HIS A 67 13.48 5.05 -9.03
C HIS A 67 13.28 6.31 -8.19
N VAL A 68 12.57 6.22 -7.06
CA VAL A 68 12.37 7.33 -6.12
C VAL A 68 13.73 7.82 -5.58
N VAL A 69 14.62 6.91 -5.19
CA VAL A 69 15.97 7.26 -4.71
C VAL A 69 16.82 7.91 -5.80
N LYS A 70 16.74 7.43 -7.04
CA LYS A 70 17.44 8.06 -8.18
C LYS A 70 16.92 9.47 -8.48
N LEU A 71 15.61 9.68 -8.36
CA LEU A 71 14.98 11.00 -8.55
C LEU A 71 15.40 11.99 -7.46
N ALA A 72 15.39 11.55 -6.20
CA ALA A 72 15.76 12.38 -5.05
C ALA A 72 17.26 12.66 -4.96
N TYR A 73 18.09 11.73 -5.42
CA TYR A 73 19.55 11.87 -5.45
C TYR A 73 20.07 11.54 -6.85
N PRO A 74 19.99 12.47 -7.82
CA PRO A 74 20.57 12.28 -9.14
C PRO A 74 22.06 11.94 -9.01
N ARG A 75 22.54 10.92 -9.71
CA ARG A 75 23.99 10.71 -9.84
C ARG A 75 24.45 11.70 -10.91
N ASN A 76 25.18 12.74 -10.50
CA ASN A 76 26.04 13.47 -11.42
C ASN A 76 27.17 12.56 -11.89
#